data_AF-A0A954G4P8-F1
#
_entry.id   AF-A0A954G4P8-F1
#
_cell.length_a   1.000
_cell.length_b   1.000
_cell.length_c   1.000
_cell.angle_alpha   90.00
_cell.angle_beta   90.00
_cell.angle_gamma   90.00
#
_symmetry.space_group_name_H-M   'P 1'
#
loop_
_entity.id
_entity.type
_entity.pdbx_description
1 polymer ?
#
loop_
_entity_poly.entity_id
_entity_poly.type
_entity_poly.pdbx_seq_one_letter_code
_entity_poly.pdbx_strand_id
1 'polypeptide(L)'
;VFEAGIANFGAGAQPFLVMELVVGRSLEQYVREEQPALSRRLDLLIDICSVVEHAHQKGVVHCDLKPANILLDANFEPRLCDFGQSRLTDEQSPSLGTLYYMAPEQADLQAVPDSRWDVYALGALLYHMLSGNAPYRTAENEQKIRSLNTLEEKLGAYRELIQNSPRPAEHRKVSGVDRRLVDIVDRCLETDPQNRFPNAQAVLTSLVQREKQRARRPLIALGIIAPLLLIIGLIPVAGAAVNQMVSQFRKNLTQRALKSDSISANFLSQYMERDLQDRKDQLVDLSERTLLRSLMQGDVEEDGEIKNRYPELFAYLTQEKTLIDEKRAALDREQDTSWFLTDAKGTQIWRDPSGPTIGQDFSYRDYFHGHGTEYDKDDIPEGIEPIKEPYICQVFKSDATHQWMVAIAVPVWDLKHEKVLGVLSRTTHLAQLLSGFDESLSEDSENLGDRKIALIDSRDGKMLAHPRMTSDTLKSLSRDEVGQLVLSEKDFEQIQALEQSQKKDQTGHVTAMVDRYRDPVEAVLSGDSNDNVWLAAFSPIGTTGWTAVVQERRSMALKPVAEMRNWLIQYGFIVLVTSCLLIFTVWYFVMRVLSERRIWDWSRHHNKKRSEQGSTTSSWPGQQQS
;
A
#
# COMPACT_ATOMS: atom_id res chain seq x y z
N VAL A 1 -45.29 63.04 -8.69
CA VAL A 1 -45.59 64.48 -8.50
C VAL A 1 -47.01 64.59 -7.99
N PHE A 2 -47.21 65.27 -6.87
CA PHE A 2 -48.53 65.48 -6.28
C PHE A 2 -49.17 66.79 -6.78
N GLU A 3 -48.36 67.84 -6.99
CA GLU A 3 -48.82 69.13 -7.47
C GLU A 3 -47.70 69.82 -8.26
N ALA A 4 -48.04 70.58 -9.30
CA ALA A 4 -47.12 71.43 -10.03
C ALA A 4 -47.87 72.72 -10.40
N GLY A 5 -47.20 73.87 -10.29
CA GLY A 5 -47.87 75.14 -10.56
C GLY A 5 -46.93 76.33 -10.50
N ILE A 6 -47.51 77.53 -10.50
CA ILE A 6 -46.80 78.79 -10.33
C ILE A 6 -47.34 79.44 -9.06
N ALA A 7 -46.44 79.72 -8.11
CA ALA A 7 -46.78 80.40 -6.86
C ALA A 7 -45.97 81.68 -6.72
N ASN A 8 -46.53 82.69 -6.04
CA ASN A 8 -45.85 83.94 -5.78
C ASN A 8 -45.28 83.93 -4.35
N PHE A 9 -43.97 83.76 -4.22
CA PHE A 9 -43.27 83.71 -2.93
C PHE A 9 -42.68 85.07 -2.50
N GLY A 10 -43.23 86.18 -2.99
CA GLY A 10 -42.79 87.54 -2.65
C GLY A 10 -41.64 88.09 -3.50
N ALA A 11 -41.07 87.28 -4.41
CA ALA A 11 -40.05 87.67 -5.38
C ALA A 11 -40.52 87.54 -6.85
N GLY A 12 -41.84 87.40 -7.07
CA GLY A 12 -42.47 87.18 -8.37
C GLY A 12 -43.04 85.77 -8.54
N ALA A 13 -43.66 85.53 -9.69
CA ALA A 13 -44.22 84.23 -10.07
C ALA A 13 -43.10 83.21 -10.29
N GLN A 14 -43.07 82.15 -9.46
CA GLN A 14 -42.07 81.09 -9.53
C GLN A 14 -42.73 79.73 -9.74
N PRO A 15 -42.22 78.89 -10.65
CA PRO A 15 -42.69 77.52 -10.79
C PRO A 15 -42.34 76.69 -9.54
N PHE A 16 -43.25 75.83 -9.10
CA PHE A 16 -43.03 74.88 -8.00
C PHE A 16 -43.48 73.47 -8.37
N LEU A 17 -42.88 72.48 -7.71
CA LEU A 17 -43.18 71.07 -7.85
C LEU A 17 -43.28 70.43 -6.47
N VAL A 18 -44.43 69.84 -6.14
CA VAL A 18 -44.66 69.08 -4.89
C VAL A 18 -44.52 67.59 -5.20
N MET A 19 -43.67 66.93 -4.46
CA MET A 19 -43.41 65.50 -4.58
C MET A 19 -43.29 64.85 -3.19
N GLU A 20 -43.20 63.53 -3.18
CA GLU A 20 -42.96 62.76 -1.97
C GLU A 20 -41.64 63.17 -1.32
N LEU A 21 -41.69 63.45 -0.01
CA LEU A 21 -40.49 63.69 0.78
C LEU A 21 -39.85 62.34 1.11
N VAL A 22 -38.76 62.00 0.43
CA VAL A 22 -37.94 60.85 0.78
C VAL A 22 -37.12 61.20 2.02
N VAL A 23 -37.57 60.73 3.18
CA VAL A 23 -36.88 60.92 4.46
C VAL A 23 -35.65 60.00 4.49
N GLY A 24 -34.49 60.56 4.13
CA GLY A 24 -33.23 59.84 4.03
C GLY A 24 -32.10 60.71 3.49
N ARG A 25 -31.10 60.11 2.85
CA ARG A 25 -29.92 60.82 2.30
C ARG A 25 -29.62 60.39 0.87
N SER A 26 -28.84 61.18 0.14
CA SER A 26 -28.42 60.79 -1.20
C SER A 26 -27.42 59.63 -1.15
N LEU A 27 -27.35 58.86 -2.22
CA LEU A 27 -26.35 57.82 -2.40
C LEU A 27 -24.93 58.42 -2.34
N GLU A 28 -24.76 59.67 -2.81
CA GLU A 28 -23.49 60.40 -2.70
C GLU A 28 -23.06 60.63 -1.24
N GLN A 29 -24.00 61.01 -0.36
CA GLN A 29 -23.74 61.18 1.07
C GLN A 29 -23.44 59.83 1.72
N TYR A 30 -24.28 58.83 1.44
CA TYR A 30 -24.14 57.50 2.00
C TYR A 30 -22.79 56.84 1.66
N VAL A 31 -22.37 56.85 0.38
CA VAL A 31 -21.10 56.25 -0.04
C VAL A 31 -19.90 56.96 0.57
N ARG A 32 -19.97 58.29 0.73
CA ARG A 32 -18.88 59.12 1.27
C ARG A 32 -18.73 58.98 2.78
N GLU A 33 -19.83 58.96 3.51
CA GLU A 33 -19.86 58.95 4.98
C GLU A 33 -19.67 57.53 5.54
N GLU A 34 -20.37 56.55 4.99
CA GLU A 34 -20.46 55.20 5.57
C GLU A 34 -19.50 54.21 4.93
N GLN A 35 -19.00 54.51 3.72
CA GLN A 35 -18.11 53.64 2.94
C GLN A 35 -18.54 52.16 2.96
N PRO A 36 -19.80 51.84 2.61
CA PRO A 36 -20.41 50.53 2.83
C PRO A 36 -19.58 49.38 2.24
N ALA A 37 -19.68 48.17 2.79
CA ALA A 37 -18.99 47.00 2.24
C ALA A 37 -19.40 46.74 0.77
N LEU A 38 -18.50 46.12 0.00
CA LEU A 38 -18.72 45.85 -1.43
C LEU A 38 -20.04 45.12 -1.72
N SER A 39 -20.43 44.16 -0.87
CA SER A 39 -21.72 43.47 -1.01
C SER A 39 -22.89 44.45 -1.00
N ARG A 40 -22.94 45.33 0.01
CA ARG A 40 -24.01 46.31 0.14
C ARG A 40 -24.03 47.32 -1.02
N ARG A 41 -22.86 47.69 -1.55
CA ARG A 41 -22.77 48.54 -2.76
C ARG A 41 -23.39 47.84 -3.97
N LEU A 42 -23.14 46.54 -4.13
CA LEU A 42 -23.69 45.74 -5.23
C LEU A 42 -25.19 45.52 -5.10
N ASP A 43 -25.69 45.26 -3.88
CA ASP A 43 -27.13 45.15 -3.62
C ASP A 43 -27.86 46.43 -4.05
N LEU A 44 -27.35 47.59 -3.60
CA LEU A 44 -27.90 48.89 -3.99
C LEU A 44 -27.84 49.10 -5.51
N LEU A 45 -26.76 48.70 -6.18
CA LEU A 45 -26.64 48.81 -7.63
C LEU A 45 -27.64 47.95 -8.38
N ILE A 46 -27.91 46.73 -7.89
CA ILE A 46 -28.94 45.84 -8.44
C ILE A 46 -30.31 46.52 -8.35
N ASP A 47 -30.64 47.09 -7.19
CA ASP A 47 -31.89 47.81 -6.97
C ASP A 47 -31.98 49.06 -7.86
N ILE A 48 -30.90 49.84 -7.99
CA ILE A 48 -30.83 51.02 -8.87
C ILE A 48 -31.04 50.64 -10.33
N CYS A 49 -30.37 49.57 -10.82
CA CYS A 49 -30.59 49.08 -12.17
C CYS A 49 -32.05 48.69 -12.39
N SER A 50 -32.72 48.08 -11.39
CA SER A 50 -34.15 47.76 -11.45
C SER A 50 -35.03 49.01 -11.53
N VAL A 51 -34.70 50.08 -10.79
CA VAL A 51 -35.47 51.33 -10.82
C VAL A 51 -35.31 52.05 -12.15
N VAL A 52 -34.09 52.10 -12.71
CA VAL A 52 -33.83 52.70 -14.04
C VAL A 52 -34.51 51.91 -15.14
N GLU A 53 -34.47 50.58 -15.07
CA GLU A 53 -35.17 49.71 -16.01
C GLU A 53 -36.68 49.94 -15.98
N HIS A 54 -37.26 50.12 -14.79
CA HIS A 54 -38.66 50.48 -14.64
C HIS A 54 -39.01 51.81 -15.32
N ALA A 55 -38.15 52.83 -15.20
CA ALA A 55 -38.34 54.11 -15.90
C ALA A 55 -38.27 53.94 -17.43
N HIS A 56 -37.29 53.17 -17.93
CA HIS A 56 -37.15 52.87 -19.36
C HIS A 56 -38.38 52.13 -19.91
N GLN A 57 -38.96 51.18 -19.17
CA GLN A 57 -40.21 50.51 -19.56
C GLN A 57 -41.40 51.46 -19.69
N LYS A 58 -41.38 52.59 -18.97
CA LYS A 58 -42.37 53.66 -19.08
C LYS A 58 -42.05 54.67 -20.18
N GLY A 59 -41.02 54.42 -20.99
CA GLY A 59 -40.59 55.29 -22.09
C GLY A 59 -39.82 56.52 -21.64
N VAL A 60 -39.33 56.57 -20.38
CA VAL A 60 -38.59 57.71 -19.83
C VAL A 60 -37.10 57.36 -19.75
N VAL A 61 -36.26 58.17 -20.40
CA VAL A 61 -34.80 58.16 -20.24
C VAL A 61 -34.43 59.24 -19.23
N HIS A 62 -33.67 58.90 -18.19
CA HIS A 62 -33.40 59.82 -17.08
C HIS A 62 -32.44 60.95 -17.45
N CYS A 63 -31.38 60.64 -18.21
CA CYS A 63 -30.38 61.56 -18.75
C CYS A 63 -29.44 62.25 -17.74
N ASP A 64 -29.79 62.33 -16.45
CA ASP A 64 -28.90 62.88 -15.40
C ASP A 64 -28.71 61.93 -14.21
N LEU A 65 -28.42 60.65 -14.47
CA LEU A 65 -28.12 59.69 -13.40
C LEU A 65 -26.76 59.99 -12.75
N LYS A 66 -26.77 60.25 -11.45
CA LYS A 66 -25.58 60.47 -10.62
C LYS A 66 -25.90 60.12 -9.15
N PRO A 67 -24.89 59.89 -8.29
CA PRO A 67 -25.14 59.56 -6.88
C PRO A 67 -26.01 60.59 -6.12
N ALA A 68 -25.97 61.86 -6.51
CA ALA A 68 -26.79 62.91 -5.89
C ALA A 68 -28.29 62.80 -6.24
N ASN A 69 -28.63 62.19 -7.38
CA ASN A 69 -30.01 62.03 -7.88
C ASN A 69 -30.62 60.68 -7.50
N ILE A 70 -29.94 59.92 -6.63
CA ILE A 70 -30.44 58.67 -6.09
C ILE A 70 -30.57 58.86 -4.59
N LEU A 71 -31.80 58.91 -4.09
CA LEU A 71 -32.09 59.02 -2.67
C LEU A 71 -32.25 57.63 -2.08
N LEU A 72 -31.79 57.43 -0.86
CA LEU A 72 -32.03 56.22 -0.09
C LEU A 72 -33.09 56.55 0.95
N ASP A 73 -34.23 55.83 0.92
CA ASP A 73 -35.29 56.00 1.91
C ASP A 73 -34.91 55.37 3.28
N ALA A 74 -35.83 55.40 4.24
CA ALA A 74 -35.59 54.87 5.59
C ALA A 74 -35.22 53.37 5.62
N ASN A 75 -35.60 52.61 4.59
CA ASN A 75 -35.25 51.20 4.42
C ASN A 75 -33.96 51.01 3.60
N PHE A 76 -33.30 52.11 3.24
CA PHE A 76 -32.18 52.16 2.29
C PHE A 76 -32.53 51.57 0.91
N GLU A 77 -33.77 51.74 0.47
CA GLU A 77 -34.17 51.43 -0.91
C GLU A 77 -33.90 52.66 -1.80
N PRO A 78 -33.35 52.47 -3.01
CA PRO A 78 -33.06 53.57 -3.91
C PRO A 78 -34.33 54.14 -4.55
N ARG A 79 -34.47 55.45 -4.48
CA ARG A 79 -35.50 56.25 -5.14
C ARG A 79 -34.81 57.19 -6.13
N LEU A 80 -35.25 57.12 -7.40
CA LEU A 80 -34.74 58.01 -8.44
C LEU A 80 -35.43 59.37 -8.34
N CYS A 81 -34.66 60.45 -8.32
CA CYS A 81 -35.18 61.83 -8.25
C CYS A 81 -34.55 62.73 -9.31
N ASP A 82 -35.08 63.94 -9.45
CA ASP A 82 -34.61 64.96 -10.40
C ASP A 82 -34.74 64.57 -11.89
N PHE A 83 -35.99 64.50 -12.35
CA PHE A 83 -36.35 64.26 -13.75
C PHE A 83 -36.28 65.53 -14.63
N GLY A 84 -35.64 66.62 -14.16
CA GLY A 84 -35.61 67.90 -14.89
C GLY A 84 -34.89 67.81 -16.24
N GLN A 85 -34.02 66.82 -16.41
CA GLN A 85 -33.31 66.53 -17.66
C GLN A 85 -33.85 65.29 -18.37
N SER A 86 -34.87 64.62 -17.83
CA SER A 86 -35.40 63.41 -18.44
C SER A 86 -36.10 63.69 -19.77
N ARG A 87 -36.13 62.69 -20.64
CA ARG A 87 -36.76 62.76 -21.96
C ARG A 87 -37.65 61.55 -22.17
N LEU A 88 -38.76 61.77 -22.86
CA LEU A 88 -39.51 60.65 -23.42
C LEU A 88 -38.71 60.06 -24.58
N THR A 89 -38.83 58.76 -24.80
CA THR A 89 -38.03 58.04 -25.82
C THR A 89 -38.32 58.54 -27.23
N ASP A 90 -39.49 59.15 -27.45
CA ASP A 90 -39.90 59.72 -28.75
C ASP A 90 -39.55 61.22 -28.89
N GLU A 91 -38.98 61.85 -27.86
CA GLU A 91 -38.56 63.26 -27.92
C GLU A 91 -37.18 63.41 -28.58
N GLN A 92 -37.07 64.36 -29.52
CA GLN A 92 -35.82 64.63 -30.25
C GLN A 92 -35.01 65.80 -29.68
N SER A 93 -35.45 66.39 -28.57
CA SER A 93 -34.75 67.52 -27.96
C SER A 93 -33.53 67.02 -27.15
N PRO A 94 -32.36 67.68 -27.29
CA PRO A 94 -31.17 67.29 -26.55
C PRO A 94 -31.39 67.46 -25.04
N SER A 95 -30.67 66.68 -24.24
CA SER A 95 -30.69 66.75 -22.79
C SER A 95 -29.28 66.77 -22.22
N LEU A 96 -29.02 67.69 -21.29
CA LEU A 96 -27.73 67.83 -20.63
C LEU A 96 -27.74 67.07 -19.31
N GLY A 97 -26.83 66.13 -19.16
CA GLY A 97 -26.53 65.51 -17.86
C GLY A 97 -25.40 66.21 -17.09
N THR A 98 -24.92 65.54 -16.06
CA THR A 98 -23.77 65.98 -15.25
C THR A 98 -22.47 65.38 -15.78
N LEU A 99 -21.44 66.21 -15.95
CA LEU A 99 -20.11 65.76 -16.39
C LEU A 99 -19.58 64.60 -15.54
N TYR A 100 -18.80 63.72 -16.17
CA TYR A 100 -18.27 62.47 -15.63
C TYR A 100 -19.30 61.34 -15.39
N TYR A 101 -20.61 61.64 -15.48
CA TYR A 101 -21.68 60.62 -15.51
C TYR A 101 -22.45 60.63 -16.84
N MET A 102 -22.48 61.77 -17.51
CA MET A 102 -23.04 61.95 -18.86
C MET A 102 -22.27 61.11 -19.88
N ALA A 103 -22.98 60.43 -20.78
CA ALA A 103 -22.34 59.71 -21.89
C ALA A 103 -21.62 60.69 -22.86
N PRO A 104 -20.52 60.29 -23.52
CA PRO A 104 -19.78 61.17 -24.42
C PRO A 104 -20.64 61.68 -25.60
N GLU A 105 -21.53 60.85 -26.13
CA GLU A 105 -22.45 61.25 -27.20
C GLU A 105 -23.58 62.17 -26.72
N GLN A 106 -23.96 62.11 -25.44
CA GLN A 106 -24.94 63.00 -24.83
C GLN A 106 -24.38 64.43 -24.67
N ALA A 107 -23.06 64.59 -24.66
CA ALA A 107 -22.38 65.89 -24.66
C ALA A 107 -22.42 66.60 -26.03
N ASP A 108 -23.16 66.08 -27.00
CA ASP A 108 -23.45 66.78 -28.26
C ASP A 108 -24.83 67.46 -28.19
N LEU A 109 -24.86 68.77 -28.44
CA LEU A 109 -26.09 69.57 -28.40
C LEU A 109 -27.11 69.17 -29.49
N GLN A 110 -26.73 68.30 -30.44
CA GLN A 110 -27.63 67.76 -31.46
C GLN A 110 -27.98 66.29 -31.24
N ALA A 111 -27.53 65.66 -30.15
CA ALA A 111 -27.79 64.25 -29.91
C ALA A 111 -29.22 63.97 -29.47
N VAL A 112 -29.77 62.87 -29.98
CA VAL A 112 -31.11 62.37 -29.64
C VAL A 112 -31.03 61.47 -28.41
N PRO A 113 -31.95 61.63 -27.43
CA PRO A 113 -32.03 60.76 -26.25
C PRO A 113 -32.01 59.27 -26.56
N ASP A 114 -31.16 58.53 -25.85
CA ASP A 114 -31.02 57.08 -25.97
C ASP A 114 -30.88 56.45 -24.58
N SER A 115 -31.60 55.35 -24.32
CA SER A 115 -31.50 54.60 -23.06
C SER A 115 -30.07 54.16 -22.69
N ARG A 116 -29.16 54.07 -23.68
CA ARG A 116 -27.74 53.76 -23.50
C ARG A 116 -26.94 54.91 -22.87
N TRP A 117 -27.50 56.11 -22.81
CA TRP A 117 -26.96 57.21 -22.00
C TRP A 117 -27.03 56.85 -20.52
N ASP A 118 -28.19 56.38 -20.08
CA ASP A 118 -28.38 55.90 -18.70
C ASP A 118 -27.54 54.65 -18.41
N VAL A 119 -27.28 53.79 -19.41
CA VAL A 119 -26.35 52.66 -19.23
C VAL A 119 -24.91 53.13 -18.95
N TYR A 120 -24.44 54.16 -19.65
CA TYR A 120 -23.12 54.76 -19.34
C TYR A 120 -23.11 55.37 -17.95
N ALA A 121 -24.17 56.11 -17.61
CA ALA A 121 -24.28 56.75 -16.31
C ALA A 121 -24.39 55.73 -15.16
N LEU A 122 -25.07 54.60 -15.36
CA LEU A 122 -25.01 53.43 -14.48
C LEU A 122 -23.56 52.95 -14.37
N GLY A 123 -22.84 52.73 -15.47
CA GLY A 123 -21.41 52.37 -15.46
C GLY A 123 -20.54 53.32 -14.64
N ALA A 124 -20.75 54.63 -14.79
CA ALA A 124 -20.05 55.67 -14.05
C ALA A 124 -20.41 55.67 -12.55
N LEU A 125 -21.69 55.41 -12.24
CA LEU A 125 -22.18 55.22 -10.88
C LEU A 125 -21.54 53.99 -10.22
N LEU A 126 -21.54 52.84 -10.92
CA LEU A 126 -20.88 51.62 -10.49
C LEU A 126 -19.38 51.88 -10.23
N TYR A 127 -18.69 52.52 -11.17
CA TYR A 127 -17.29 52.88 -11.02
C TYR A 127 -17.04 53.77 -9.81
N HIS A 128 -17.88 54.78 -9.58
CA HIS A 128 -17.79 55.65 -8.41
C HIS A 128 -18.00 54.85 -7.13
N MET A 129 -19.06 54.05 -7.04
CA MET A 129 -19.31 53.25 -5.85
C MET A 129 -18.15 52.28 -5.55
N LEU A 130 -17.43 51.79 -6.56
CA LEU A 130 -16.27 50.93 -6.34
C LEU A 130 -15.02 51.72 -5.94
N SER A 131 -14.70 52.79 -6.66
CA SER A 131 -13.41 53.50 -6.56
C SER A 131 -13.42 54.76 -5.69
N GLY A 132 -14.61 55.21 -5.27
CA GLY A 132 -14.83 56.44 -4.49
C GLY A 132 -14.88 57.73 -5.32
N ASN A 133 -14.59 57.68 -6.63
CA ASN A 133 -14.63 58.86 -7.51
C ASN A 133 -15.26 58.53 -8.87
N ALA A 134 -15.89 59.51 -9.52
CA ALA A 134 -16.42 59.35 -10.88
C ALA A 134 -15.30 59.04 -11.89
N PRO A 135 -15.60 58.33 -13.00
CA PRO A 135 -14.59 58.01 -14.01
C PRO A 135 -14.01 59.31 -14.62
N TYR A 136 -12.72 59.29 -14.92
CA TYR A 136 -11.96 60.42 -15.50
C TYR A 136 -11.92 61.72 -14.66
N ARG A 137 -12.54 61.74 -13.46
CA ARG A 137 -12.55 62.91 -12.58
C ARG A 137 -11.22 63.02 -11.83
N THR A 138 -10.37 63.94 -12.27
CA THR A 138 -9.11 64.33 -11.61
C THR A 138 -9.11 65.84 -11.38
N ALA A 139 -8.33 66.33 -10.41
CA ALA A 139 -8.23 67.77 -10.15
C ALA A 139 -7.80 68.57 -11.40
N GLU A 140 -6.90 68.00 -12.21
CA GLU A 140 -6.45 68.57 -13.49
C GLU A 140 -7.58 68.66 -14.52
N ASN A 141 -8.33 67.57 -14.72
CA ASN A 141 -9.44 67.53 -15.68
C ASN A 141 -10.57 68.47 -15.26
N GLU A 142 -10.87 68.54 -13.96
CA GLU A 142 -11.86 69.48 -13.44
C GLU A 142 -11.44 70.93 -13.66
N GLN A 143 -10.17 71.26 -13.38
CA GLN A 143 -9.64 72.61 -13.57
C GLN A 143 -9.67 73.00 -15.06
N LYS A 144 -9.25 72.10 -15.95
CA LYS A 144 -9.26 72.31 -17.42
C LYS A 144 -10.67 72.61 -17.94
N ILE A 145 -11.67 71.85 -17.50
CA ILE A 145 -13.06 72.08 -17.94
C ILE A 145 -13.62 73.36 -17.31
N ARG A 146 -13.31 73.65 -16.04
CA ARG A 146 -13.81 74.86 -15.35
C ARG A 146 -13.25 76.17 -15.93
N SER A 147 -12.03 76.17 -16.47
CA SER A 147 -11.42 77.36 -17.06
C SER A 147 -12.02 77.80 -18.40
N LEU A 148 -12.87 76.97 -19.01
CA LEU A 148 -13.57 77.29 -20.25
C LEU A 148 -14.80 78.17 -19.98
N ASN A 149 -15.15 79.06 -20.92
CA ASN A 149 -16.17 80.08 -20.68
C ASN A 149 -17.54 79.69 -21.26
N THR A 150 -17.55 78.99 -22.40
CA THR A 150 -18.81 78.59 -23.03
C THR A 150 -19.18 77.13 -22.71
N LEU A 151 -20.48 76.82 -22.77
CA LEU A 151 -20.96 75.45 -22.57
C LEU A 151 -20.45 74.52 -23.67
N GLU A 152 -20.44 74.99 -24.92
CA GLU A 152 -20.00 74.21 -26.08
C GLU A 152 -18.51 73.83 -25.96
N GLU A 153 -17.65 74.76 -25.53
CA GLU A 153 -16.24 74.48 -25.21
C GLU A 153 -16.10 73.40 -24.13
N LYS A 154 -16.88 73.48 -23.05
CA LYS A 154 -16.84 72.51 -21.94
C LYS A 154 -17.24 71.11 -22.38
N LEU A 155 -18.31 71.00 -23.18
CA LEU A 155 -18.79 69.72 -23.70
C LEU A 155 -17.83 69.13 -24.73
N GLY A 156 -17.24 69.98 -25.60
CA GLY A 156 -16.18 69.57 -26.53
C GLY A 156 -14.95 69.00 -25.80
N ALA A 157 -14.45 69.72 -24.79
CA ALA A 157 -13.31 69.27 -23.99
C ALA A 157 -13.60 67.97 -23.21
N TYR A 158 -14.84 67.79 -22.73
CA TYR A 158 -15.26 66.55 -22.07
C TYR A 158 -15.27 65.35 -23.01
N ARG A 159 -15.78 65.50 -24.24
CA ARG A 159 -15.76 64.45 -25.26
C ARG A 159 -14.33 64.05 -25.63
N GLU A 160 -13.47 65.04 -25.87
CA GLU A 160 -12.05 64.81 -26.16
C GLU A 160 -11.35 64.08 -25.01
N LEU A 161 -11.64 64.46 -23.76
CA LEU A 161 -11.09 63.81 -22.58
C LEU A 161 -11.42 62.31 -22.55
N ILE A 162 -12.68 61.94 -22.77
CA ILE A 162 -13.10 60.52 -22.75
C ILE A 162 -12.49 59.74 -23.91
N GLN A 163 -12.45 60.33 -25.12
CA GLN A 163 -11.95 59.67 -26.32
C GLN A 163 -10.43 59.42 -26.27
N ASN A 164 -9.67 60.36 -25.70
CA ASN A 164 -8.20 60.31 -25.71
C ASN A 164 -7.60 59.70 -24.43
N SER A 165 -8.41 59.46 -23.39
CA SER A 165 -7.94 58.87 -22.13
C SER A 165 -8.01 57.34 -22.15
N PRO A 166 -7.07 56.63 -21.49
CA PRO A 166 -7.19 55.20 -21.28
C PRO A 166 -8.41 54.88 -20.41
N ARG A 167 -8.93 53.64 -20.53
CA ARG A 167 -10.08 53.19 -19.74
C ARG A 167 -9.80 53.31 -18.22
N PRO A 168 -10.75 53.82 -17.41
CA PRO A 168 -10.57 53.98 -15.97
C PRO A 168 -10.31 52.64 -15.29
N ALA A 169 -9.17 52.52 -14.59
CA ALA A 169 -8.72 51.24 -14.04
C ALA A 169 -8.82 51.14 -12.50
N GLU A 170 -9.13 52.21 -11.78
CA GLU A 170 -9.06 52.21 -10.31
C GLU A 170 -10.03 51.22 -9.66
N HIS A 171 -11.22 51.01 -10.24
CA HIS A 171 -12.18 50.02 -9.77
C HIS A 171 -11.62 48.58 -9.77
N ARG A 172 -10.59 48.29 -10.59
CA ARG A 172 -9.94 46.96 -10.68
C ARG A 172 -9.03 46.65 -9.49
N LYS A 173 -8.58 47.69 -8.76
CA LYS A 173 -7.69 47.55 -7.60
C LYS A 173 -8.44 47.29 -6.30
N VAL A 174 -9.77 47.39 -6.31
CA VAL A 174 -10.62 47.28 -5.12
C VAL A 174 -10.72 45.81 -4.67
N SER A 175 -10.44 45.54 -3.40
CA SER A 175 -10.53 44.20 -2.82
C SER A 175 -11.95 43.63 -2.96
N GLY A 176 -12.06 42.40 -3.46
CA GLY A 176 -13.33 41.71 -3.69
C GLY A 176 -13.98 41.96 -5.05
N VAL A 177 -13.43 42.87 -5.87
CA VAL A 177 -13.83 43.02 -7.28
C VAL A 177 -13.23 41.88 -8.09
N ASP A 178 -14.09 41.06 -8.70
CA ASP A 178 -13.66 39.99 -9.60
C ASP A 178 -13.69 40.42 -11.06
N ARG A 179 -13.03 39.64 -11.92
CA ARG A 179 -12.93 39.89 -13.36
C ARG A 179 -14.27 40.17 -14.04
N ARG A 180 -15.36 39.52 -13.60
CA ARG A 180 -16.67 39.72 -14.24
C ARG A 180 -17.31 41.04 -13.87
N LEU A 181 -17.11 41.50 -12.64
CA LEU A 181 -17.56 42.83 -12.24
C LEU A 181 -16.79 43.91 -13.00
N VAL A 182 -15.48 43.73 -13.20
CA VAL A 182 -14.68 44.59 -14.09
C VAL A 182 -15.27 44.62 -15.51
N ASP A 183 -15.52 43.45 -16.10
CA ASP A 183 -16.07 43.36 -17.45
C ASP A 183 -17.45 44.07 -17.57
N ILE A 184 -18.29 44.00 -16.53
CA ILE A 184 -19.59 44.69 -16.50
C ILE A 184 -19.40 46.21 -16.47
N VAL A 185 -18.53 46.72 -15.60
CA VAL A 185 -18.26 48.17 -15.47
C VAL A 185 -17.64 48.71 -16.75
N ASP A 186 -16.61 48.05 -17.26
CA ASP A 186 -15.91 48.44 -18.49
C ASP A 186 -16.86 48.46 -19.69
N ARG A 187 -17.75 47.47 -19.80
CA ARG A 187 -18.73 47.42 -20.89
C ARG A 187 -19.77 48.53 -20.78
N CYS A 188 -20.19 48.93 -19.59
CA CYS A 188 -21.09 50.09 -19.44
C CYS A 188 -20.40 51.39 -19.85
N LEU A 189 -19.10 51.52 -19.59
CA LEU A 189 -18.29 52.71 -19.87
C LEU A 189 -17.68 52.75 -21.29
N GLU A 190 -18.08 51.86 -22.20
CA GLU A 190 -17.60 51.89 -23.59
C GLU A 190 -17.92 53.24 -24.25
N THR A 191 -16.97 53.77 -25.03
CA THR A 191 -17.16 55.08 -25.68
C THR A 191 -18.21 55.00 -26.79
N ASP A 192 -18.20 53.92 -27.57
CA ASP A 192 -19.22 53.62 -28.57
C ASP A 192 -20.46 52.97 -27.92
N PRO A 193 -21.65 53.58 -28.02
CA PRO A 193 -22.90 53.04 -27.47
C PRO A 193 -23.25 51.64 -27.98
N GLN A 194 -22.81 51.23 -29.17
CA GLN A 194 -23.09 49.89 -29.71
C GLN A 194 -22.33 48.79 -28.97
N ASN A 195 -21.21 49.12 -28.32
CA ASN A 195 -20.41 48.17 -27.54
C ASN A 195 -20.91 48.05 -26.09
N ARG A 196 -21.74 49.00 -25.63
CA ARG A 196 -22.36 48.96 -24.30
C ARG A 196 -23.40 47.85 -24.17
N PHE A 197 -23.89 47.67 -22.94
CA PHE A 197 -25.14 46.93 -22.76
C PHE A 197 -26.29 47.66 -23.48
N PRO A 198 -27.22 46.93 -24.11
CA PRO A 198 -28.29 47.54 -24.87
C PRO A 198 -29.28 48.34 -24.00
N ASN A 199 -29.40 48.02 -22.71
CA ASN A 199 -30.30 48.66 -21.76
C ASN A 199 -29.92 48.30 -20.31
N ALA A 200 -30.58 48.92 -19.33
CA ALA A 200 -30.37 48.65 -17.90
C ALA A 200 -30.68 47.20 -17.50
N GLN A 201 -31.67 46.55 -18.13
CA GLN A 201 -32.02 45.14 -17.85
C GLN A 201 -30.86 44.17 -18.13
N ALA A 202 -30.08 44.42 -19.18
CA ALA A 202 -28.92 43.59 -19.52
C ALA A 202 -27.77 43.75 -18.49
N VAL A 203 -27.61 44.94 -17.91
CA VAL A 203 -26.68 45.19 -16.80
C VAL A 203 -27.14 44.42 -15.55
N LEU A 204 -28.41 44.56 -15.17
CA LEU A 204 -29.03 43.85 -14.04
C LEU A 204 -28.86 42.33 -14.15
N THR A 205 -29.19 41.77 -15.32
CA THR A 205 -29.07 40.33 -15.59
C THR A 205 -27.63 39.85 -15.41
N SER A 206 -26.65 40.64 -15.86
CA SER A 206 -25.23 40.29 -15.74
C SER A 206 -24.74 40.32 -14.29
N LEU A 207 -25.19 41.29 -13.49
CA LEU A 207 -24.89 41.38 -12.06
C LEU A 207 -25.50 40.21 -11.28
N VAL A 208 -26.78 39.93 -11.48
CA VAL A 208 -27.49 38.80 -10.81
C VAL A 208 -26.89 37.45 -11.21
N GLN A 209 -26.53 37.26 -12.48
CA GLN A 209 -25.91 36.03 -12.93
C GLN A 209 -24.57 35.80 -12.22
N ARG A 210 -23.75 36.86 -12.09
CA ARG A 210 -22.45 36.80 -11.39
C ARG A 210 -22.60 36.29 -9.95
N GLU A 211 -23.57 36.80 -9.19
CA GLU A 211 -23.79 36.40 -7.80
C GLU A 211 -24.17 34.93 -7.66
N LYS A 212 -25.11 34.46 -8.49
CA LYS A 212 -25.51 33.04 -8.52
C LYS A 212 -24.33 32.10 -8.76
N GLN A 213 -23.31 32.53 -9.52
CA GLN A 213 -22.13 31.70 -9.77
C GLN A 213 -21.17 31.69 -8.59
N ARG A 214 -21.02 32.82 -7.90
CA ARG A 214 -20.15 32.92 -6.72
C ARG A 214 -20.65 32.00 -5.60
N ALA A 215 -21.97 31.91 -5.42
CA ALA A 215 -22.60 31.06 -4.41
C ALA A 215 -22.37 29.54 -4.61
N ARG A 216 -22.09 29.07 -5.85
CA ARG A 216 -21.94 27.62 -6.15
C ARG A 216 -20.51 27.09 -6.02
N ARG A 217 -19.50 27.95 -5.95
CA ARG A 217 -18.08 27.55 -5.84
C ARG A 217 -17.72 26.69 -4.61
N PRO A 218 -18.21 26.98 -3.39
CA PRO A 218 -17.84 26.16 -2.22
C PRO A 218 -18.39 24.73 -2.30
N LEU A 219 -19.61 24.55 -2.83
CA LEU A 219 -20.21 23.22 -3.03
C LEU A 219 -19.43 22.37 -4.03
N ILE A 220 -18.87 23.03 -5.06
CA ILE A 220 -18.02 22.37 -6.05
C ILE A 220 -16.71 21.89 -5.45
N ALA A 221 -16.05 22.75 -4.67
CA ALA A 221 -14.82 22.38 -3.98
C ALA A 221 -15.06 21.24 -2.98
N LEU A 222 -16.16 21.29 -2.23
CA LEU A 222 -16.51 20.27 -1.23
C LEU A 222 -16.64 18.87 -1.86
N GLY A 223 -17.28 18.76 -3.02
CA GLY A 223 -17.46 17.44 -3.62
C GLY A 223 -16.19 16.83 -4.22
N ILE A 224 -15.14 17.62 -4.52
CA ILE A 224 -13.82 17.08 -4.93
C ILE A 224 -13.00 16.73 -3.68
N ILE A 225 -12.99 17.63 -2.70
CA ILE A 225 -12.14 17.51 -1.50
C ILE A 225 -12.62 16.38 -0.59
N ALA A 226 -13.93 16.23 -0.37
CA ALA A 226 -14.45 15.24 0.57
C ALA A 226 -14.13 13.77 0.16
N PRO A 227 -14.30 13.35 -1.11
CA PRO A 227 -13.89 12.01 -1.53
C PRO A 227 -12.37 11.79 -1.46
N LEU A 228 -11.56 12.80 -1.79
CA LEU A 228 -10.11 12.71 -1.68
C LEU A 228 -9.66 12.55 -0.23
N LEU A 229 -10.24 13.31 0.71
CA LEU A 229 -9.98 13.16 2.13
C LEU A 229 -10.40 11.79 2.65
N LEU A 230 -11.52 11.25 2.18
CA LEU A 230 -11.97 9.91 2.52
C LEU A 230 -10.97 8.84 2.04
N ILE A 231 -10.49 8.93 0.79
CA ILE A 231 -9.45 8.03 0.27
C ILE A 231 -8.18 8.12 1.12
N ILE A 232 -7.71 9.34 1.42
CA ILE A 232 -6.51 9.56 2.25
C ILE A 232 -6.69 8.94 3.64
N GLY A 233 -7.88 9.07 4.25
CA GLY A 233 -8.20 8.47 5.54
C GLY A 233 -8.27 6.94 5.52
N LEU A 234 -8.63 6.32 4.38
CA LEU A 234 -8.69 4.86 4.24
C LEU A 234 -7.32 4.20 4.05
N ILE A 235 -6.33 4.90 3.48
CA ILE A 235 -4.97 4.37 3.26
C ILE A 235 -4.34 3.78 4.54
N PRO A 236 -4.27 4.48 5.69
CA PRO A 236 -3.65 3.92 6.90
C PRO A 236 -4.44 2.72 7.45
N VAL A 237 -5.77 2.73 7.35
CA VAL A 237 -6.63 1.62 7.78
C VAL A 237 -6.38 0.38 6.92
N ALA A 238 -6.33 0.55 5.60
CA ALA A 238 -6.02 -0.53 4.67
C ALA A 238 -4.59 -1.07 4.90
N GLY A 239 -3.61 -0.20 5.11
CA GLY A 239 -2.24 -0.60 5.43
C GLY A 239 -2.14 -1.40 6.74
N ALA A 240 -2.83 -0.96 7.79
CA ALA A 240 -2.89 -1.69 9.06
C ALA A 240 -3.56 -3.07 8.90
N ALA A 241 -4.66 -3.15 8.15
CA ALA A 241 -5.35 -4.40 7.88
C ALA A 241 -4.48 -5.41 7.10
N VAL A 242 -3.78 -4.95 6.05
CA VAL A 242 -2.85 -5.80 5.29
C VAL A 242 -1.72 -6.33 6.18
N ASN A 243 -1.13 -5.47 7.02
CA ASN A 243 -0.06 -5.89 7.94
C ASN A 243 -0.54 -6.92 8.97
N GLN A 244 -1.73 -6.72 9.53
CA GLN A 244 -2.34 -7.66 10.48
C GLN A 244 -2.62 -9.01 9.81
N MET A 245 -3.19 -8.99 8.61
CA MET A 245 -3.47 -10.18 7.81
C MET A 245 -2.19 -10.95 7.50
N VAL A 246 -1.17 -10.28 6.96
CA VAL A 246 0.14 -10.88 6.65
C VAL A 246 0.78 -11.49 7.90
N SER A 247 0.70 -10.82 9.05
CA SER A 247 1.24 -11.35 10.32
C SER A 247 0.50 -12.60 10.78
N GLN A 248 -0.82 -12.62 10.71
CA GLN A 248 -1.63 -13.79 11.05
C GLN A 248 -1.35 -14.97 10.12
N PHE A 249 -1.32 -14.73 8.80
CA PHE A 249 -0.98 -15.77 7.83
C PHE A 249 0.42 -16.34 8.04
N ARG A 250 1.42 -15.48 8.30
CA ARG A 250 2.78 -15.91 8.65
C ARG A 250 2.78 -16.83 9.86
N LYS A 251 2.11 -16.45 10.96
CA LYS A 251 2.02 -17.29 12.16
C LYS A 251 1.34 -18.63 11.89
N ASN A 252 0.21 -18.61 11.20
CA ASN A 252 -0.56 -19.82 10.88
C ASN A 252 0.21 -20.78 9.98
N LEU A 253 0.89 -20.27 8.95
CA LEU A 253 1.70 -21.12 8.07
C LEU A 253 2.92 -21.67 8.78
N THR A 254 3.63 -20.86 9.58
CA THR A 254 4.76 -21.35 10.40
C THR A 254 4.30 -22.45 11.37
N GLN A 255 3.17 -22.27 12.05
CA GLN A 255 2.63 -23.30 12.95
C GLN A 255 2.19 -24.57 12.21
N ARG A 256 1.57 -24.43 11.03
CA ARG A 256 1.18 -25.58 10.21
C ARG A 256 2.39 -26.35 9.69
N ALA A 257 3.42 -25.64 9.21
CA ALA A 257 4.68 -26.23 8.77
C ALA A 257 5.35 -26.98 9.93
N LEU A 258 5.58 -26.33 11.08
CA LEU A 258 6.18 -26.96 12.25
C LEU A 258 5.38 -28.15 12.77
N LYS A 259 4.04 -28.09 12.73
CA LYS A 259 3.20 -29.22 13.12
C LYS A 259 3.33 -30.38 12.14
N SER A 260 3.37 -30.11 10.83
CA SER A 260 3.65 -31.12 9.81
C SER A 260 5.03 -31.75 10.03
N ASP A 261 6.06 -30.94 10.22
CA ASP A 261 7.43 -31.39 10.47
C ASP A 261 7.53 -32.20 11.76
N SER A 262 6.79 -31.83 12.81
CA SER A 262 6.74 -32.57 14.08
C SER A 262 6.18 -33.99 13.92
N ILE A 263 5.19 -34.15 13.05
CA ILE A 263 4.61 -35.47 12.73
C ILE A 263 5.65 -36.30 11.97
N SER A 264 6.30 -35.71 10.96
CA SER A 264 7.38 -36.38 10.22
C SER A 264 8.56 -36.76 11.12
N ALA A 265 8.98 -35.87 12.03
CA ALA A 265 10.07 -36.14 12.98
C ALA A 265 9.71 -37.28 13.95
N ASN A 266 8.46 -37.34 14.41
CA ASN A 266 7.99 -38.43 15.26
C ASN A 266 7.93 -39.77 14.52
N PHE A 267 7.43 -39.79 13.29
CA PHE A 267 7.43 -41.02 12.48
C PHE A 267 8.85 -41.50 12.20
N LEU A 268 9.77 -40.59 11.85
CA LEU A 268 11.17 -40.93 11.65
C LEU A 268 11.81 -41.47 12.94
N SER A 269 11.55 -40.83 14.08
CA SER A 269 12.04 -41.29 15.37
C SER A 269 11.55 -42.71 15.70
N GLN A 270 10.25 -42.96 15.57
CA GLN A 270 9.67 -44.29 15.80
C GLN A 270 10.19 -45.34 14.83
N TYR A 271 10.34 -44.98 13.55
CA TYR A 271 10.91 -45.86 12.53
C TYR A 271 12.35 -46.24 12.89
N MET A 272 13.18 -45.26 13.23
CA MET A 272 14.58 -45.48 13.59
C MET A 272 14.74 -46.26 14.88
N GLU A 273 13.98 -45.93 15.92
CA GLU A 273 13.96 -46.68 17.16
C GLU A 273 13.59 -48.15 16.89
N ARG A 274 12.56 -48.37 16.06
CA ARG A 274 12.14 -49.72 15.70
C ARG A 274 13.16 -50.46 14.86
N ASP A 275 13.78 -49.83 13.87
CA ASP A 275 14.81 -50.49 13.05
C ASP A 275 16.02 -50.84 13.90
N LEU A 276 16.58 -49.90 14.69
CA LEU A 276 17.72 -50.17 15.58
C LEU A 276 17.41 -51.28 16.58
N GLN A 277 16.19 -51.29 17.14
CA GLN A 277 15.75 -52.34 18.05
C GLN A 277 15.62 -53.70 17.34
N ASP A 278 14.97 -53.76 16.18
CA ASP A 278 14.87 -54.98 15.37
C ASP A 278 16.27 -55.50 14.99
N ARG A 279 17.20 -54.59 14.67
CA ARG A 279 18.60 -54.95 14.34
C ARG A 279 19.35 -55.56 15.52
N LYS A 280 19.15 -55.01 16.72
CA LYS A 280 19.72 -55.51 17.97
C LYS A 280 19.13 -56.86 18.33
N ASP A 281 17.80 -57.00 18.28
CA ASP A 281 17.10 -58.24 18.64
C ASP A 281 17.50 -59.41 17.73
N GLN A 282 17.75 -59.15 16.43
CA GLN A 282 18.30 -60.15 15.51
C GLN A 282 19.70 -60.63 15.91
N LEU A 283 20.58 -59.74 16.38
CA LEU A 283 21.91 -60.12 16.87
C LEU A 283 21.84 -60.86 18.20
N VAL A 284 20.94 -60.45 19.09
CA VAL A 284 20.70 -61.13 20.37
C VAL A 284 20.17 -62.54 20.14
N ASP A 285 19.20 -62.72 19.26
CA ASP A 285 18.72 -64.06 18.89
C ASP A 285 19.88 -64.94 18.41
N LEU A 286 20.73 -64.41 17.52
CA LEU A 286 21.87 -65.14 16.97
C LEU A 286 22.93 -65.45 18.04
N SER A 287 23.24 -64.51 18.95
CA SER A 287 24.21 -64.70 20.05
C SER A 287 23.76 -65.72 21.10
N GLU A 288 22.45 -65.94 21.22
CA GLU A 288 21.84 -66.92 22.11
C GLU A 288 21.77 -68.34 21.52
N ARG A 289 22.02 -68.53 20.22
CA ARG A 289 21.92 -69.85 19.58
C ARG A 289 23.02 -70.79 20.07
N THR A 290 22.61 -71.98 20.50
CA THR A 290 23.51 -73.05 20.96
C THR A 290 24.62 -73.36 19.96
N LEU A 291 24.29 -73.38 18.66
CA LEU A 291 25.25 -73.70 17.60
C LEU A 291 26.38 -72.67 17.51
N LEU A 292 26.07 -71.36 17.59
CA LEU A 292 27.11 -70.32 17.58
C LEU A 292 28.06 -70.49 18.77
N ARG A 293 27.49 -70.67 19.96
CA ARG A 293 28.25 -70.84 21.21
C ARG A 293 29.14 -72.06 21.16
N SER A 294 28.64 -73.20 20.68
CA SER A 294 29.46 -74.41 20.53
C SER A 294 30.58 -74.24 19.52
N LEU A 295 30.32 -73.57 18.39
CA LEU A 295 31.34 -73.33 17.36
C LEU A 295 32.45 -72.38 17.85
N MET A 296 32.11 -71.42 18.72
CA MET A 296 33.11 -70.55 19.36
C MET A 296 33.91 -71.23 20.48
N GLN A 297 33.42 -72.33 21.03
CA GLN A 297 34.10 -73.11 22.07
C GLN A 297 34.83 -74.35 21.55
N GLY A 298 34.65 -74.69 20.27
CA GLY A 298 35.27 -75.86 19.65
C GLY A 298 36.80 -75.79 19.62
N ASP A 299 37.45 -76.95 19.53
CA ASP A 299 38.90 -77.03 19.41
C ASP A 299 39.37 -76.32 18.13
N VAL A 300 40.27 -75.36 18.30
CA VAL A 300 40.78 -74.50 17.23
C VAL A 300 42.08 -75.08 16.70
N GLU A 301 42.19 -75.29 15.39
CA GLU A 301 43.48 -75.66 14.77
C GLU A 301 44.51 -74.54 15.00
N GLU A 302 45.68 -74.90 15.54
CA GLU A 302 46.71 -73.92 15.93
C GLU A 302 47.45 -73.31 14.73
N ASP A 303 47.42 -73.95 13.55
CA ASP A 303 48.15 -73.53 12.35
C ASP A 303 47.22 -73.11 11.20
N GLY A 304 47.52 -71.97 10.56
CA GLY A 304 46.83 -71.49 9.36
C GLY A 304 46.21 -70.09 9.48
N GLU A 305 45.74 -69.54 8.35
CA GLU A 305 44.94 -68.30 8.35
C GLU A 305 43.69 -68.48 9.22
N ILE A 306 43.28 -67.43 9.95
CA ILE A 306 42.15 -67.48 10.90
C ILE A 306 40.87 -68.05 10.29
N LYS A 307 40.61 -67.77 9.01
CA LYS A 307 39.47 -68.33 8.28
C LYS A 307 39.49 -69.88 8.24
N ASN A 308 40.67 -70.47 8.12
CA ASN A 308 40.85 -71.93 8.08
C ASN A 308 40.78 -72.55 9.48
N ARG A 309 40.98 -71.75 10.54
CA ARG A 309 40.88 -72.20 11.94
C ARG A 309 39.43 -72.34 12.39
N TYR A 310 38.49 -71.66 11.73
CA TYR A 310 37.06 -71.64 12.06
C TYR A 310 36.13 -71.83 10.84
N PRO A 311 36.30 -72.89 10.03
CA PRO A 311 35.59 -73.03 8.76
C PRO A 311 34.07 -73.18 8.94
N GLU A 312 33.63 -73.94 9.94
CA GLU A 312 32.20 -74.14 10.24
C GLU A 312 31.54 -72.86 10.78
N LEU A 313 32.22 -72.13 11.65
CA LEU A 313 31.77 -70.82 12.15
C LEU A 313 31.62 -69.82 11.00
N PHE A 314 32.60 -69.80 10.08
CA PHE A 314 32.58 -68.93 8.91
C PHE A 314 31.36 -69.21 8.03
N ALA A 315 31.13 -70.48 7.69
CA ALA A 315 29.99 -70.89 6.87
C ALA A 315 28.66 -70.57 7.57
N TYR A 316 28.57 -70.84 8.88
CA TYR A 316 27.37 -70.62 9.67
C TYR A 316 26.97 -69.13 9.72
N LEU A 317 27.89 -68.24 10.12
CA LEU A 317 27.60 -66.81 10.23
C LEU A 317 27.30 -66.16 8.87
N THR A 318 28.01 -66.57 7.81
CA THR A 318 27.72 -66.09 6.45
C THR A 318 26.33 -66.50 5.98
N GLN A 319 25.89 -67.73 6.30
CA GLN A 319 24.55 -68.21 5.98
C GLN A 319 23.48 -67.43 6.76
N GLU A 320 23.66 -67.24 8.08
CA GLU A 320 22.70 -66.50 8.91
C GLU A 320 22.57 -65.03 8.48
N LYS A 321 23.69 -64.36 8.15
CA LYS A 321 23.67 -63.02 7.61
C LYS A 321 22.87 -62.95 6.31
N THR A 322 23.13 -63.86 5.37
CA THR A 322 22.41 -63.91 4.08
C THR A 322 20.90 -64.01 4.28
N LEU A 323 20.46 -64.90 5.19
CA LEU A 323 19.04 -65.06 5.51
C LEU A 323 18.41 -63.79 6.12
N ILE A 324 19.17 -63.05 6.94
CA ILE A 324 18.71 -61.79 7.52
C ILE A 324 18.66 -60.69 6.46
N ASP A 325 19.66 -60.59 5.59
CA ASP A 325 19.70 -59.63 4.50
C ASP A 325 18.54 -59.85 3.52
N GLU A 326 18.22 -61.10 3.17
CA GLU A 326 17.06 -61.46 2.33
C GLU A 326 15.74 -61.04 2.99
N LYS A 327 15.59 -61.29 4.29
CA LYS A 327 14.39 -60.86 5.05
C LYS A 327 14.26 -59.34 5.11
N ARG A 328 15.37 -58.62 5.24
CA ARG A 328 15.36 -57.14 5.26
C ARG A 328 15.03 -56.58 3.88
N ALA A 329 15.63 -57.12 2.82
CA ALA A 329 15.31 -56.75 1.44
C ALA A 329 13.84 -57.00 1.09
N ALA A 330 13.25 -58.10 1.55
CA ALA A 330 11.82 -58.40 1.35
C ALA A 330 10.87 -57.40 2.06
N LEU A 331 11.37 -56.67 3.05
CA LEU A 331 10.65 -55.63 3.78
C LEU A 331 11.05 -54.21 3.34
N ASP A 332 11.78 -54.09 2.23
CA ASP A 332 12.32 -52.81 1.71
C ASP A 332 13.14 -52.05 2.76
N ARG A 333 13.96 -52.81 3.53
CA ARG A 333 14.85 -52.27 4.54
C ARG A 333 16.30 -52.38 4.10
N GLU A 334 17.04 -51.31 4.35
CA GLU A 334 18.48 -51.24 4.08
C GLU A 334 19.27 -52.34 4.79
N GLN A 335 20.26 -52.87 4.06
CA GLN A 335 21.21 -53.88 4.54
C GLN A 335 22.30 -53.25 5.43
N ASP A 336 23.00 -54.06 6.22
CA ASP A 336 24.15 -53.57 6.96
C ASP A 336 25.37 -53.43 6.05
N THR A 337 26.24 -52.46 6.37
CA THR A 337 27.52 -52.27 5.70
C THR A 337 28.47 -53.43 5.97
N SER A 338 28.51 -53.91 7.22
CA SER A 338 29.32 -55.08 7.57
C SER A 338 28.83 -55.75 8.84
N TRP A 339 29.08 -57.05 8.95
CA TRP A 339 28.98 -57.81 10.18
C TRP A 339 30.35 -58.36 10.54
N PHE A 340 30.65 -58.50 11.82
CA PHE A 340 31.89 -59.10 12.28
C PHE A 340 31.77 -59.67 13.69
N LEU A 341 32.67 -60.59 14.02
CA LEU A 341 32.78 -61.22 15.34
C LEU A 341 34.22 -61.08 15.83
N THR A 342 34.40 -60.62 17.06
CA THR A 342 35.69 -60.67 17.77
C THR A 342 35.71 -61.79 18.79
N ASP A 343 36.89 -62.28 19.14
CA ASP A 343 37.09 -63.10 20.33
C ASP A 343 37.03 -62.25 21.63
N ALA A 344 37.16 -62.91 22.78
CA ALA A 344 37.16 -62.26 24.09
C ALA A 344 38.34 -61.30 24.35
N LYS A 345 39.35 -61.29 23.46
CA LYS A 345 40.50 -60.38 23.53
C LYS A 345 40.38 -59.18 22.58
N GLY A 346 39.35 -59.16 21.72
CA GLY A 346 39.16 -58.11 20.72
C GLY A 346 39.70 -58.46 19.34
N THR A 347 40.25 -59.67 19.13
CA THR A 347 40.75 -60.10 17.82
C THR A 347 39.58 -60.42 16.91
N GLN A 348 39.48 -59.78 15.74
CA GLN A 348 38.41 -60.08 14.77
C GLN A 348 38.62 -61.47 14.14
N ILE A 349 37.68 -62.40 14.36
CA ILE A 349 37.77 -63.79 13.87
C ILE A 349 36.86 -64.08 12.67
N TRP A 350 35.82 -63.26 12.45
CA TRP A 350 34.94 -63.34 11.28
C TRP A 350 34.49 -61.95 10.84
N ARG A 351 34.26 -61.76 9.53
CA ARG A 351 33.72 -60.53 8.94
C ARG A 351 33.05 -60.81 7.60
N ASP A 352 31.94 -60.15 7.34
CA ASP A 352 31.31 -60.04 6.03
C ASP A 352 30.90 -58.59 5.70
N PRO A 353 31.26 -58.02 4.53
CA PRO A 353 32.09 -58.63 3.50
C PRO A 353 33.53 -58.87 3.98
N SER A 354 34.16 -59.94 3.49
CA SER A 354 35.53 -60.31 3.86
C SER A 354 36.52 -59.17 3.60
N GLY A 355 37.38 -58.86 4.58
CA GLY A 355 38.37 -57.78 4.49
C GLY A 355 39.66 -58.10 5.22
N PRO A 356 40.73 -57.30 5.02
CA PRO A 356 42.05 -57.52 5.61
C PRO A 356 42.10 -57.26 7.13
N THR A 357 40.96 -56.95 7.75
CA THR A 357 40.82 -56.65 9.17
C THR A 357 40.71 -57.90 10.05
N ILE A 358 40.48 -59.07 9.46
CA ILE A 358 40.45 -60.34 10.19
C ILE A 358 41.84 -60.60 10.78
N GLY A 359 41.89 -60.89 12.08
CA GLY A 359 43.11 -61.09 12.87
C GLY A 359 43.70 -59.84 13.49
N GLN A 360 43.13 -58.66 13.24
CA GLN A 360 43.53 -57.44 13.91
C GLN A 360 42.82 -57.29 15.26
N ASP A 361 43.48 -56.60 16.19
CA ASP A 361 42.91 -56.22 17.48
C ASP A 361 41.98 -55.01 17.30
N PHE A 362 40.80 -55.10 17.92
CA PHE A 362 39.79 -54.05 17.97
C PHE A 362 39.30 -53.76 19.39
N SER A 363 40.06 -54.16 20.41
CA SER A 363 39.74 -53.91 21.81
C SER A 363 39.65 -52.42 22.16
N TYR A 364 40.28 -51.54 21.37
CA TYR A 364 40.20 -50.07 21.49
C TYR A 364 38.87 -49.44 21.05
N ARG A 365 37.99 -50.21 20.39
CA ARG A 365 36.73 -49.71 19.80
C ARG A 365 35.60 -49.74 20.82
N ASP A 366 34.73 -48.73 20.78
CA ASP A 366 33.61 -48.63 21.72
C ASP A 366 32.66 -49.82 21.63
N TYR A 367 32.50 -50.42 20.45
CA TYR A 367 31.70 -51.63 20.28
C TYR A 367 32.21 -52.85 21.04
N PHE A 368 33.51 -52.89 21.37
CA PHE A 368 34.10 -53.99 22.11
C PHE A 368 33.91 -53.80 23.60
N HIS A 369 34.20 -52.60 24.14
CA HIS A 369 34.26 -52.35 25.59
C HIS A 369 33.08 -51.54 26.16
N GLY A 370 32.37 -50.78 25.34
CA GLY A 370 31.14 -50.05 25.72
C GLY A 370 31.34 -48.87 26.68
N HIS A 371 32.50 -48.21 26.65
CA HIS A 371 32.79 -47.08 27.55
C HIS A 371 32.27 -45.73 27.02
N GLY A 372 31.65 -45.71 25.85
CA GLY A 372 31.18 -44.50 25.17
C GLY A 372 32.32 -43.64 24.62
N THR A 373 33.45 -44.24 24.24
CA THR A 373 34.56 -43.53 23.60
C THR A 373 35.42 -44.48 22.81
N GLU A 374 36.13 -43.98 21.80
CA GLU A 374 37.15 -44.72 21.07
C GLU A 374 38.52 -44.45 21.71
N TYR A 375 39.31 -45.48 21.97
CA TYR A 375 40.71 -45.34 22.44
C TYR A 375 41.68 -45.26 21.26
N ASP A 376 42.87 -44.70 21.50
CA ASP A 376 43.96 -44.79 20.51
C ASP A 376 44.44 -46.26 20.44
N LYS A 377 44.78 -46.73 19.24
CA LYS A 377 45.28 -48.10 19.03
C LYS A 377 46.56 -48.37 19.82
N ASP A 378 47.35 -47.33 20.03
CA ASP A 378 48.63 -47.42 20.74
C ASP A 378 48.49 -47.17 22.25
N ASP A 379 47.30 -46.81 22.75
CA ASP A 379 47.03 -46.41 24.15
C ASP A 379 45.71 -47.02 24.67
N ILE A 380 45.65 -48.35 24.71
CA ILE A 380 44.50 -49.11 25.20
C ILE A 380 44.67 -49.37 26.70
N PRO A 381 43.68 -49.07 27.56
CA PRO A 381 43.75 -49.39 28.99
C PRO A 381 44.05 -50.87 29.25
N GLU A 382 44.99 -51.15 30.16
CA GLU A 382 45.28 -52.54 30.58
C GLU A 382 44.04 -53.19 31.21
N GLY A 383 43.74 -54.42 30.78
CA GLY A 383 42.62 -55.20 31.32
C GLY A 383 41.26 -54.82 30.74
N ILE A 384 41.21 -54.23 29.54
CA ILE A 384 39.96 -53.93 28.85
C ILE A 384 39.12 -55.21 28.64
N GLU A 385 37.88 -55.18 29.12
CA GLU A 385 36.95 -56.30 29.03
C GLU A 385 35.93 -56.09 27.91
N PRO A 386 35.42 -57.15 27.28
CA PRO A 386 34.32 -57.04 26.34
C PRO A 386 33.03 -56.59 27.04
N ILE A 387 32.11 -55.98 26.29
CA ILE A 387 30.77 -55.63 26.74
C ILE A 387 30.05 -56.85 27.32
N LYS A 388 29.18 -56.59 28.31
CA LYS A 388 28.38 -57.63 29.00
C LYS A 388 26.89 -57.57 28.67
N GLU A 389 26.45 -56.48 28.03
CA GLU A 389 25.07 -56.28 27.60
C GLU A 389 25.03 -55.79 26.14
N PRO A 390 23.95 -56.04 25.38
CA PRO A 390 23.75 -55.47 24.06
C PRO A 390 23.87 -53.95 24.06
N TYR A 391 24.67 -53.41 23.13
CA TYR A 391 25.07 -52.01 23.14
C TYR A 391 24.95 -51.37 21.75
N ILE A 392 24.39 -50.15 21.71
CA ILE A 392 24.42 -49.29 20.52
C ILE A 392 25.57 -48.30 20.75
N CYS A 393 26.58 -48.40 19.90
CA CYS A 393 27.86 -47.74 20.12
C CYS A 393 27.77 -46.25 19.77
N GLN A 394 28.72 -45.46 20.27
CA GLN A 394 28.88 -44.09 19.78
C GLN A 394 29.15 -44.09 18.28
N VAL A 395 28.72 -43.00 17.63
CA VAL A 395 28.93 -42.83 16.20
C VAL A 395 30.41 -42.56 15.95
N PHE A 396 31.00 -43.33 15.05
CA PHE A 396 32.42 -43.23 14.70
C PHE A 396 32.59 -43.06 13.19
N LYS A 397 33.74 -42.52 12.78
CA LYS A 397 34.08 -42.36 11.37
C LYS A 397 34.73 -43.63 10.84
N SER A 398 34.22 -44.16 9.72
CA SER A 398 34.82 -45.27 9.00
C SER A 398 36.18 -44.85 8.42
N ASP A 399 37.23 -45.62 8.71
CA ASP A 399 38.53 -45.42 8.06
C ASP A 399 38.49 -45.76 6.56
N ALA A 400 37.58 -46.65 6.16
CA ALA A 400 37.46 -47.10 4.77
C ALA A 400 36.63 -46.14 3.90
N THR A 401 35.49 -45.66 4.40
CA THR A 401 34.55 -44.84 3.60
C THR A 401 34.57 -43.35 3.97
N HIS A 402 35.23 -43.00 5.09
CA HIS A 402 35.20 -41.68 5.70
C HIS A 402 33.80 -41.17 6.07
N GLN A 403 32.80 -42.06 6.09
CA GLN A 403 31.43 -41.75 6.52
C GLN A 403 31.22 -42.13 7.97
N TRP A 404 30.22 -41.50 8.57
CA TRP A 404 29.79 -41.75 9.94
C TRP A 404 29.02 -43.06 9.99
N MET A 405 29.37 -43.92 10.96
CA MET A 405 28.80 -45.24 11.15
C MET A 405 28.40 -45.44 12.59
N VAL A 406 27.38 -46.27 12.78
CA VAL A 406 27.03 -46.82 14.09
C VAL A 406 27.26 -48.33 14.05
N ALA A 407 27.72 -48.87 15.18
CA ALA A 407 27.76 -50.30 15.42
C ALA A 407 26.69 -50.69 16.45
N ILE A 408 26.06 -51.84 16.22
CA ILE A 408 25.27 -52.54 17.24
C ILE A 408 26.06 -53.78 17.60
N ALA A 409 26.38 -53.92 18.88
CA ALA A 409 27.25 -54.96 19.41
C ALA A 409 26.52 -55.77 20.47
N VAL A 410 26.73 -57.09 20.45
CA VAL A 410 26.10 -58.03 21.36
C VAL A 410 27.15 -59.03 21.87
N PRO A 411 27.26 -59.26 23.19
CA PRO A 411 28.15 -60.26 23.73
C PRO A 411 27.68 -61.67 23.39
N VAL A 412 28.62 -62.53 23.00
CA VAL A 412 28.37 -63.96 22.86
C VAL A 412 28.86 -64.64 24.12
N TRP A 413 27.92 -65.06 24.97
CA TRP A 413 28.21 -65.81 26.19
C TRP A 413 28.48 -67.28 25.90
N ASP A 414 29.23 -67.92 26.79
CA ASP A 414 29.37 -69.37 26.80
C ASP A 414 28.05 -70.07 27.17
N LEU A 415 27.99 -71.39 26.97
CA LEU A 415 26.78 -72.18 27.24
C LEU A 415 26.29 -72.08 28.69
N LYS A 416 27.17 -71.74 29.65
CA LYS A 416 26.82 -71.57 31.06
C LYS A 416 26.52 -70.11 31.45
N HIS A 417 26.72 -69.16 30.55
CA HIS A 417 26.57 -67.73 30.82
C HIS A 417 27.51 -67.21 31.93
N GLU A 418 28.70 -67.80 32.04
CA GLU A 418 29.75 -67.44 33.00
C GLU A 418 30.81 -66.53 32.37
N LYS A 419 31.07 -66.68 31.06
CA LYS A 419 32.15 -65.97 30.35
C LYS A 419 31.70 -65.49 28.97
N VAL A 420 32.07 -64.27 28.62
CA VAL A 420 31.95 -63.74 27.25
C VAL A 420 33.03 -64.37 26.38
N LEU A 421 32.61 -65.08 25.32
CA LEU A 421 33.48 -65.70 24.32
C LEU A 421 33.96 -64.71 23.26
N GLY A 422 33.19 -63.65 23.03
CA GLY A 422 33.46 -62.65 22.02
C GLY A 422 32.33 -61.66 21.84
N VAL A 423 32.46 -60.75 20.88
CA VAL A 423 31.48 -59.70 20.60
C VAL A 423 31.04 -59.78 19.14
N LEU A 424 29.76 -60.06 18.92
CA LEU A 424 29.14 -60.07 17.59
C LEU A 424 28.57 -58.69 17.29
N SER A 425 28.95 -58.12 16.14
CA SER A 425 28.59 -56.75 15.79
C SER A 425 28.14 -56.61 14.34
N ARG A 426 27.30 -55.60 14.10
CA ARG A 426 26.91 -55.12 12.77
C ARG A 426 27.07 -53.61 12.68
N THR A 427 27.45 -53.11 11.53
CA THR A 427 27.63 -51.67 11.27
C THR A 427 26.77 -51.19 10.12
N THR A 428 26.25 -49.98 10.22
CA THR A 428 25.54 -49.30 9.12
C THR A 428 25.95 -47.83 9.04
N HIS A 429 25.87 -47.25 7.83
CA HIS A 429 26.07 -45.82 7.63
C HIS A 429 24.85 -45.04 8.11
N LEU A 430 25.05 -43.97 8.88
CA LEU A 430 23.90 -43.19 9.34
C LEU A 430 23.12 -42.54 8.18
N ALA A 431 23.80 -42.19 7.09
CA ALA A 431 23.13 -41.66 5.91
C ALA A 431 22.14 -42.67 5.28
N GLN A 432 22.44 -43.97 5.33
CA GLN A 432 21.53 -45.03 4.85
C GLN A 432 20.31 -45.19 5.76
N LEU A 433 20.41 -44.84 7.05
CA LEU A 433 19.25 -44.84 7.94
C LEU A 433 18.24 -43.75 7.59
N LEU A 434 18.64 -42.74 6.79
CA LEU A 434 17.80 -41.62 6.40
C LEU A 434 17.26 -41.73 4.95
N SER A 435 17.95 -42.46 4.06
CA SER A 435 17.63 -42.50 2.62
C SER A 435 16.21 -42.98 2.32
N GLY A 436 15.76 -44.06 2.95
CA GLY A 436 14.40 -44.59 2.74
C GLY A 436 13.28 -43.64 3.19
N PHE A 437 13.58 -42.67 4.06
CA PHE A 437 12.61 -41.69 4.52
C PHE A 437 12.59 -40.43 3.64
N ASP A 438 13.76 -40.01 3.15
CA ASP A 438 13.92 -38.85 2.25
C ASP A 438 13.20 -39.05 0.92
N GLU A 439 13.29 -40.25 0.33
CA GLU A 439 12.58 -40.59 -0.92
C GLU A 439 11.05 -40.53 -0.75
N SER A 440 10.52 -41.11 0.33
CA SER A 440 9.08 -41.12 0.62
C SER A 440 8.48 -39.71 0.83
N LEU A 441 9.29 -38.77 1.34
CA LEU A 441 8.88 -37.38 1.54
C LEU A 441 8.99 -36.53 0.27
N SER A 442 9.81 -36.96 -0.68
CA SER A 442 10.05 -36.26 -1.94
C SER A 442 8.97 -36.52 -3.00
N GLU A 443 8.32 -37.70 -3.00
CA GLU A 443 7.32 -38.08 -4.01
C GLU A 443 5.96 -37.38 -3.83
N ASP A 444 5.59 -36.99 -2.61
CA ASP A 444 4.23 -36.54 -2.29
C ASP A 444 3.94 -35.05 -2.60
N SER A 445 4.89 -34.26 -3.12
CA SER A 445 4.60 -32.84 -3.37
C SER A 445 5.53 -32.08 -4.33
N GLU A 446 4.95 -31.57 -5.42
CA GLU A 446 5.58 -30.66 -6.39
C GLU A 446 6.07 -29.31 -5.78
N ASN A 447 5.95 -29.07 -4.47
CA ASN A 447 6.17 -27.77 -3.83
C ASN A 447 7.12 -27.74 -2.61
N LEU A 448 7.69 -28.87 -2.15
CA LEU A 448 8.46 -28.97 -0.89
C LEU A 448 9.97 -29.20 -1.05
N GLY A 449 10.59 -28.71 -2.13
CA GLY A 449 11.96 -29.04 -2.54
C GLY A 449 13.14 -28.65 -1.62
N ASP A 450 12.95 -28.31 -0.34
CA ASP A 450 14.06 -28.10 0.61
C ASP A 450 13.74 -28.54 2.05
N ARG A 451 12.77 -29.45 2.24
CA ARG A 451 12.67 -30.18 3.50
C ARG A 451 13.87 -31.13 3.59
N LYS A 452 14.57 -31.11 4.71
CA LYS A 452 15.74 -31.93 4.98
C LYS A 452 15.55 -32.69 6.27
N ILE A 453 16.15 -33.87 6.32
CA ILE A 453 16.16 -34.73 7.49
C ILE A 453 17.58 -34.87 7.99
N ALA A 454 17.78 -34.71 9.29
CA ALA A 454 19.08 -34.81 9.91
C ALA A 454 19.01 -35.57 11.24
N LEU A 455 20.17 -35.98 11.74
CA LEU A 455 20.34 -36.59 13.05
C LEU A 455 21.34 -35.79 13.84
N ILE A 456 20.98 -35.50 15.09
CA ILE A 456 21.87 -34.86 16.04
C ILE A 456 22.06 -35.76 17.25
N ASP A 457 23.22 -35.64 17.87
CA ASP A 457 23.50 -36.20 19.18
C ASP A 457 22.92 -35.26 20.25
N SER A 458 21.99 -35.76 21.06
CA SER A 458 21.30 -34.95 22.07
C SER A 458 22.23 -34.59 23.24
N ARG A 459 23.39 -35.22 23.36
CA ARG A 459 24.33 -35.03 24.49
C ARG A 459 25.21 -33.80 24.32
N ASP A 460 25.68 -33.56 23.10
CA ASP A 460 26.62 -32.47 22.78
C ASP A 460 26.16 -31.59 21.61
N GLY A 461 25.01 -31.89 20.99
CA GLY A 461 24.46 -31.13 19.88
C GLY A 461 25.17 -31.37 18.54
N LYS A 462 26.00 -32.42 18.45
CA LYS A 462 26.77 -32.70 17.23
C LYS A 462 25.89 -33.25 16.12
N MET A 463 26.12 -32.79 14.89
CA MET A 463 25.45 -33.34 13.71
C MET A 463 26.02 -34.72 13.37
N LEU A 464 25.18 -35.74 13.45
CA LEU A 464 25.51 -37.14 13.19
C LEU A 464 25.27 -37.53 11.72
N ALA A 465 24.20 -37.01 11.12
CA ALA A 465 23.89 -37.21 9.72
C ALA A 465 23.10 -36.05 9.14
N HIS A 466 23.38 -35.70 7.89
CA HIS A 466 22.68 -34.66 7.14
C HIS A 466 22.84 -34.94 5.64
N PRO A 467 21.88 -34.57 4.76
CA PRO A 467 21.94 -34.92 3.33
C PRO A 467 23.16 -34.34 2.60
N ARG A 468 23.70 -33.23 3.12
CA ARG A 468 24.94 -32.61 2.62
C ARG A 468 26.23 -33.14 3.24
N MET A 469 26.18 -34.05 4.21
CA MET A 469 27.35 -34.70 4.79
C MET A 469 27.75 -35.95 3.98
N THR A 470 27.99 -35.77 2.68
CA THR A 470 28.46 -36.85 1.80
C THR A 470 29.96 -37.09 2.00
N SER A 471 30.48 -38.22 1.48
CA SER A 471 31.92 -38.54 1.58
C SER A 471 32.78 -37.43 0.96
N ASP A 472 32.37 -36.88 -0.18
CA ASP A 472 33.12 -35.83 -0.86
C ASP A 472 33.11 -34.51 -0.09
N THR A 473 31.94 -34.13 0.47
CA THR A 473 31.82 -32.91 1.26
C THR A 473 32.60 -33.01 2.58
N LEU A 474 32.55 -34.16 3.26
CA LEU A 474 33.31 -34.39 4.49
C LEU A 474 34.83 -34.45 4.25
N LYS A 475 35.28 -34.87 3.07
CA LYS A 475 36.71 -34.85 2.69
C LYS A 475 37.23 -33.45 2.43
N SER A 476 36.38 -32.55 1.92
CA SER A 476 36.79 -31.16 1.63
C SER A 476 36.87 -30.27 2.87
N LEU A 477 36.27 -30.66 3.99
CA LEU A 477 36.27 -29.86 5.22
C LEU A 477 37.55 -30.05 6.04
N SER A 478 38.07 -28.96 6.58
CA SER A 478 39.14 -28.95 7.57
C SER A 478 38.69 -29.54 8.91
N ARG A 479 39.65 -29.90 9.79
CA ARG A 479 39.34 -30.42 11.13
C ARG A 479 38.51 -29.43 11.95
N ASP A 480 38.79 -28.13 11.83
CA ASP A 480 38.08 -27.09 12.55
C ASP A 480 36.64 -26.94 12.05
N GLU A 481 36.42 -27.00 10.73
CA GLU A 481 35.08 -26.95 10.14
C GLU A 481 34.23 -28.18 10.52
N VAL A 482 34.83 -29.37 10.61
CA VAL A 482 34.14 -30.56 11.12
C VAL A 482 33.76 -30.40 12.60
N GLY A 483 34.61 -29.76 13.40
CA GLY A 483 34.33 -29.44 14.80
C GLY A 483 33.19 -28.42 14.97
N GLN A 484 32.90 -27.63 13.94
CA GLN A 484 31.81 -26.65 13.91
C GLN A 484 30.45 -27.22 13.48
N LEU A 485 30.38 -28.51 13.11
CA LEU A 485 29.12 -29.21 12.79
C LEU A 485 28.34 -29.56 14.07
N VAL A 486 28.18 -28.58 14.95
CA VAL A 486 27.51 -28.68 16.26
C VAL A 486 26.49 -27.55 16.33
N LEU A 487 25.36 -27.80 17.00
CA LEU A 487 24.36 -26.78 17.28
C LEU A 487 24.95 -25.56 17.99
N SER A 488 24.41 -24.38 17.70
CA SER A 488 24.77 -23.19 18.47
C SER A 488 24.33 -23.37 19.93
N GLU A 489 25.09 -22.84 20.88
CA GLU A 489 24.79 -22.95 22.32
C GLU A 489 23.35 -22.51 22.62
N LYS A 490 22.92 -21.41 22.00
CA LYS A 490 21.55 -20.90 22.10
C LYS A 490 20.50 -21.89 21.58
N ASP A 491 20.73 -22.49 20.40
CA ASP A 491 19.76 -23.43 19.81
C ASP A 491 19.72 -24.73 20.63
N PHE A 492 20.87 -25.22 21.08
CA PHE A 492 20.97 -26.41 21.93
C PHE A 492 20.23 -26.23 23.27
N GLU A 493 20.47 -25.13 23.98
CA GLU A 493 19.74 -24.81 25.22
C GLU A 493 18.23 -24.65 25.00
N GLN A 494 17.84 -24.01 23.89
CA GLN A 494 16.43 -23.81 23.55
C GLN A 494 15.73 -25.15 23.30
N ILE A 495 16.35 -26.07 22.55
CA ILE A 495 15.81 -27.41 22.27
C ILE A 495 15.69 -28.20 23.57
N GLN A 496 16.74 -28.23 24.40
CA GLN A 496 16.73 -28.91 25.70
C GLN A 496 15.62 -28.40 26.62
N ALA A 497 15.43 -27.08 26.69
CA ALA A 497 14.35 -26.47 27.48
C ALA A 497 12.96 -26.86 26.97
N LEU A 498 12.76 -26.88 25.64
CA LEU A 498 11.49 -27.28 25.02
C LEU A 498 11.20 -28.76 25.27
N GLU A 499 12.19 -29.63 25.12
CA GLU A 499 12.06 -31.06 25.39
C GLU A 499 11.70 -31.34 26.86
N GLN A 500 12.34 -30.63 27.81
CA GLN A 500 12.01 -30.74 29.23
C GLN A 500 10.59 -30.24 29.54
N SER A 501 10.13 -29.17 28.88
CA SER A 501 8.80 -28.62 29.10
C SER A 501 7.67 -29.54 28.62
N GLN A 502 7.89 -30.24 27.50
CA GLN A 502 6.90 -31.10 26.87
C GLN A 502 6.82 -32.51 27.47
N LYS A 503 7.82 -32.96 28.26
CA LYS A 503 7.74 -34.20 29.06
C LYS A 503 6.52 -34.27 30.01
N LYS A 504 5.83 -33.14 30.24
CA LYS A 504 4.63 -33.07 31.09
C LYS A 504 3.32 -33.44 30.40
N ASP A 505 3.25 -33.48 29.07
CA ASP A 505 2.04 -33.86 28.33
C ASP A 505 2.07 -35.36 27.98
N GLN A 506 1.00 -36.07 28.37
CA GLN A 506 0.93 -37.52 28.55
C GLN A 506 0.87 -38.38 27.27
N THR A 507 1.62 -38.05 26.20
CA THR A 507 1.56 -38.77 24.91
C THR A 507 2.85 -39.47 24.48
N GLY A 508 3.81 -39.64 25.39
CA GLY A 508 4.91 -40.62 25.23
C GLY A 508 6.06 -40.23 24.29
N HIS A 509 5.89 -39.28 23.37
CA HIS A 509 6.97 -38.71 22.56
C HIS A 509 6.98 -37.19 22.67
N VAL A 510 8.17 -36.65 22.94
CA VAL A 510 8.43 -35.22 23.15
C VAL A 510 8.92 -34.65 21.81
N THR A 511 8.30 -33.58 21.31
CA THR A 511 8.68 -32.98 20.02
C THR A 511 8.91 -31.48 20.13
N ALA A 512 10.17 -31.06 20.29
CA ALA A 512 10.48 -29.63 20.30
C ALA A 512 10.30 -29.03 18.90
N MET A 513 9.62 -27.88 18.81
CA MET A 513 9.39 -27.15 17.56
C MET A 513 10.03 -25.77 17.65
N VAL A 514 10.91 -25.45 16.70
CA VAL A 514 11.70 -24.21 16.69
C VAL A 514 11.46 -23.45 15.39
N ASP A 515 10.97 -22.21 15.48
CA ASP A 515 10.63 -21.36 14.34
C ASP A 515 11.80 -20.55 13.76
N ARG A 516 12.93 -20.59 14.45
CA ARG A 516 14.18 -19.92 14.12
C ARG A 516 15.38 -20.78 14.52
N TYR A 517 15.63 -21.81 13.73
CA TYR A 517 16.76 -22.72 13.88
C TYR A 517 17.88 -22.34 12.91
N ARG A 518 19.14 -22.57 13.30
CA ARG A 518 20.31 -22.42 12.43
C ARG A 518 20.95 -23.79 12.22
N ASP A 519 20.91 -24.27 10.98
CA ASP A 519 21.54 -25.53 10.59
C ASP A 519 23.08 -25.40 10.60
N PRO A 520 23.81 -26.18 11.43
CA PRO A 520 25.28 -26.14 11.50
C PRO A 520 25.98 -26.52 10.19
N VAL A 521 25.42 -27.47 9.43
CA VAL A 521 26.01 -27.96 8.18
C VAL A 521 25.87 -26.90 7.09
N GLU A 522 24.69 -26.30 6.96
CA GLU A 522 24.47 -25.21 5.99
C GLU A 522 25.24 -23.94 6.37
N ALA A 523 25.39 -23.66 7.68
CA ALA A 523 26.20 -22.55 8.15
C ALA A 523 27.68 -22.66 7.72
N VAL A 524 28.26 -23.86 7.82
CA VAL A 524 29.65 -24.13 7.40
C VAL A 524 29.76 -24.15 5.87
N LEU A 525 28.86 -24.85 5.17
CA LEU A 525 28.99 -25.08 3.72
C LEU A 525 28.56 -23.92 2.83
N SER A 526 27.62 -23.09 3.28
CA SER A 526 27.03 -22.02 2.48
C SER A 526 27.25 -20.62 3.06
N GLY A 527 27.94 -20.52 4.19
CA GLY A 527 28.27 -19.27 4.87
C GLY A 527 27.11 -18.70 5.69
N ASP A 528 27.43 -17.81 6.62
CA ASP A 528 26.45 -17.24 7.56
C ASP A 528 25.70 -16.06 6.94
N SER A 529 24.65 -16.35 6.16
CA SER A 529 23.71 -15.33 5.71
C SER A 529 22.47 -15.29 6.60
N ASN A 530 21.86 -14.11 6.77
CA ASN A 530 20.57 -13.97 7.46
C ASN A 530 19.42 -14.77 6.79
N ASP A 531 19.64 -15.31 5.58
CA ASP A 531 18.71 -16.18 4.87
C ASP A 531 18.82 -17.67 5.27
N ASN A 532 19.81 -18.05 6.09
CA ASN A 532 19.98 -19.41 6.63
C ASN A 532 19.20 -19.65 7.94
N VAL A 533 17.95 -19.16 8.00
CA VAL A 533 17.04 -19.46 9.11
C VAL A 533 16.07 -20.56 8.68
N TRP A 534 15.91 -21.55 9.54
CA TRP A 534 15.14 -22.75 9.30
C TRP A 534 13.99 -22.85 10.30
N LEU A 535 12.95 -23.57 9.87
CA LEU A 535 11.95 -24.18 10.75
C LEU A 535 12.44 -25.60 11.04
N ALA A 536 12.38 -26.05 12.29
CA ALA A 536 12.83 -27.39 12.64
C ALA A 536 11.96 -28.01 13.72
N ALA A 537 11.70 -29.30 13.57
CA ALA A 537 11.09 -30.15 14.59
C ALA A 537 12.06 -31.25 15.01
N PHE A 538 12.12 -31.49 16.32
CA PHE A 538 13.10 -32.35 16.98
C PHE A 538 12.36 -33.45 17.73
N SER A 539 12.68 -34.71 17.48
CA SER A 539 12.08 -35.86 18.17
C SER A 539 13.17 -36.83 18.64
N PRO A 540 13.32 -37.05 19.96
CA PRO A 540 14.29 -38.01 20.51
C PRO A 540 14.00 -39.43 20.04
N ILE A 541 15.06 -40.20 19.78
CA ILE A 541 14.97 -41.59 19.27
C ILE A 541 15.19 -42.56 20.43
N GLY A 542 14.09 -43.05 21.01
CA GLY A 542 14.13 -43.99 22.14
C GLY A 542 15.10 -43.56 23.24
N THR A 543 16.02 -44.46 23.60
CA THR A 543 17.08 -44.23 24.60
C THR A 543 18.48 -44.09 23.98
N THR A 544 18.58 -43.89 22.66
CA THR A 544 19.86 -43.86 21.94
C THR A 544 20.72 -42.64 22.25
N GLY A 545 20.11 -41.58 22.79
CA GLY A 545 20.75 -40.27 22.93
C GLY A 545 20.82 -39.49 21.62
N TRP A 546 20.06 -39.90 20.60
CA TRP A 546 19.96 -39.19 19.32
C TRP A 546 18.61 -38.50 19.19
N THR A 547 18.57 -37.42 18.42
CA THR A 547 17.34 -36.71 18.07
C THR A 547 17.22 -36.62 16.55
N ALA A 548 16.07 -37.05 16.05
CA ALA A 548 15.65 -36.86 14.67
C ALA A 548 15.25 -35.40 14.44
N VAL A 549 15.76 -34.81 13.37
CA VAL A 549 15.48 -33.42 12.99
C VAL A 549 14.84 -33.39 11.61
N VAL A 550 13.65 -32.81 11.52
CA VAL A 550 13.01 -32.47 10.24
C VAL A 550 12.98 -30.96 10.12
N GLN A 551 13.56 -30.43 9.05
CA GLN A 551 13.80 -29.00 8.91
C GLN A 551 13.48 -28.49 7.51
N GLU A 552 13.02 -27.26 7.41
CA GLU A 552 12.67 -26.58 6.14
C GLU A 552 13.17 -25.13 6.17
N ARG A 553 13.65 -24.61 5.03
CA ARG A 553 14.02 -23.19 4.95
C ARG A 553 12.83 -22.28 5.20
N ARG A 554 12.99 -21.39 6.17
CA ARG A 554 11.93 -20.46 6.60
C ARG A 554 11.51 -19.49 5.48
N SER A 555 12.44 -19.09 4.62
CA SER A 555 12.15 -18.21 3.47
C SER A 555 11.28 -18.89 2.42
N MET A 556 11.51 -20.19 2.18
CA MET A 556 10.73 -21.02 1.26
C MET A 556 9.33 -21.31 1.83
N ALA A 557 9.25 -21.75 3.09
CA ALA A 557 7.99 -22.00 3.79
C ALA A 557 7.07 -20.76 3.84
N LEU A 558 7.64 -19.55 3.83
CA LEU A 558 6.92 -18.28 3.89
C LEU A 558 6.84 -17.53 2.55
N LYS A 559 7.35 -18.11 1.46
CA LYS A 559 7.27 -17.53 0.11
C LYS A 559 5.83 -17.16 -0.28
N PRO A 560 4.80 -18.00 -0.03
CA PRO A 560 3.41 -17.63 -0.34
C PRO A 560 2.93 -16.37 0.38
N VAL A 561 3.43 -16.10 1.60
CA VAL A 561 3.06 -14.90 2.37
C VAL A 561 3.68 -13.65 1.76
N ALA A 562 4.95 -13.75 1.33
CA ALA A 562 5.63 -12.64 0.69
C ALA A 562 4.98 -12.29 -0.66
N GLU A 563 4.62 -13.29 -1.45
CA GLU A 563 3.89 -13.13 -2.71
C GLU A 563 2.50 -12.53 -2.50
N MET A 564 1.74 -13.05 -1.53
CA MET A 564 0.41 -12.51 -1.17
C MET A 564 0.49 -11.04 -0.76
N ARG A 565 1.50 -10.65 0.04
CA ARG A 565 1.70 -9.24 0.42
C ARG A 565 1.90 -8.36 -0.82
N ASN A 566 2.76 -8.79 -1.75
CA ASN A 566 3.02 -8.04 -2.98
C ASN A 566 1.75 -7.90 -3.83
N TRP A 567 0.97 -8.98 -3.94
CA TRP A 567 -0.31 -8.99 -4.63
C TRP A 567 -1.31 -8.01 -3.99
N LEU A 568 -1.49 -8.05 -2.66
CA LEU A 568 -2.38 -7.14 -1.94
C LEU A 568 -2.01 -5.65 -2.15
N ILE A 569 -0.71 -5.33 -2.15
CA ILE A 569 -0.23 -3.97 -2.40
C ILE A 569 -0.51 -3.54 -3.85
N GLN A 570 -0.24 -4.40 -4.83
CA GLN A 570 -0.48 -4.10 -6.24
C GLN A 570 -1.97 -3.88 -6.54
N TYR A 571 -2.84 -4.78 -6.07
CA TYR A 571 -4.28 -4.64 -6.27
C TYR A 571 -4.85 -3.45 -5.49
N GLY A 572 -4.34 -3.19 -4.28
CA GLY A 572 -4.69 -1.99 -3.52
C GLY A 572 -4.37 -0.70 -4.29
N PHE A 573 -3.21 -0.64 -4.96
CA PHE A 573 -2.84 0.49 -5.80
C PHE A 573 -3.76 0.63 -7.03
N ILE A 574 -4.07 -0.48 -7.72
CA ILE A 574 -4.99 -0.46 -8.87
C ILE A 574 -6.37 0.06 -8.45
N VAL A 575 -6.92 -0.43 -7.33
CA VAL A 575 -8.22 0.02 -6.80
C VAL A 575 -8.20 1.51 -6.45
N LEU A 576 -7.09 2.01 -5.90
CA LEU A 576 -6.94 3.42 -5.58
C LEU A 576 -6.91 4.29 -6.84
N VAL A 577 -6.14 3.89 -7.85
CA VAL A 577 -6.06 4.61 -9.14
C VAL A 577 -7.41 4.61 -9.86
N THR A 578 -8.10 3.47 -9.93
CA THR A 578 -9.43 3.39 -10.57
C THR A 578 -10.48 4.20 -9.82
N SER A 579 -10.44 4.23 -8.49
CA SER A 579 -11.33 5.05 -7.67
C SER A 579 -11.09 6.55 -7.89
N CYS A 580 -9.83 6.99 -7.92
CA CYS A 580 -9.47 8.36 -8.24
C CYS A 580 -9.91 8.76 -9.66
N LEU A 581 -9.72 7.88 -10.65
CA LEU A 581 -10.18 8.10 -12.03
C LEU A 581 -11.70 8.22 -12.09
N LEU A 582 -12.44 7.35 -11.40
CA LEU A 582 -13.90 7.38 -11.37
C LEU A 582 -14.42 8.67 -10.73
N ILE A 583 -13.86 9.07 -9.58
CA ILE A 583 -14.18 10.34 -8.92
C ILE A 583 -13.91 11.51 -9.87
N PHE A 584 -12.74 11.52 -10.52
CA PHE A 584 -12.39 12.56 -11.49
C PHE A 584 -13.37 12.61 -12.66
N THR A 585 -13.73 11.47 -13.24
CA THR A 585 -14.65 11.40 -14.38
C THR A 585 -16.04 11.91 -14.01
N VAL A 586 -16.57 11.47 -12.86
CA VAL A 586 -17.85 11.96 -12.34
C VAL A 586 -17.80 13.47 -12.14
N TRP A 587 -16.72 13.97 -11.52
CA TRP A 587 -16.55 15.40 -11.28
C TRP A 587 -16.40 16.22 -12.55
N TYR A 588 -15.70 15.69 -13.53
CA TYR A 588 -15.56 16.31 -14.84
C TYR A 588 -16.94 16.49 -15.50
N PHE A 589 -17.80 15.48 -15.46
CA PHE A 589 -19.17 15.60 -15.99
C PHE A 589 -20.03 16.59 -15.20
N VAL A 590 -19.95 16.57 -13.86
CA VAL A 590 -20.66 17.56 -13.02
C VAL A 590 -20.25 18.99 -13.37
N MET A 591 -18.94 19.24 -13.50
CA MET A 591 -18.39 20.54 -13.91
C MET A 591 -18.83 20.92 -15.31
N ARG A 592 -18.81 19.96 -16.24
CA ARG A 592 -19.24 20.17 -17.62
C ARG A 592 -20.72 20.54 -17.71
N VAL A 593 -21.61 19.82 -17.03
CA VAL A 593 -23.07 20.14 -17.00
C VAL A 593 -23.34 21.51 -16.38
N LEU A 594 -22.64 21.84 -15.30
CA LEU A 594 -22.73 23.18 -14.69
C LEU A 594 -22.23 24.27 -15.65
N SER A 595 -21.25 23.94 -16.49
CA SER A 595 -20.71 24.84 -17.52
C SER A 595 -21.53 24.89 -18.82
N GLU A 596 -22.27 23.85 -19.21
CA GLU A 596 -23.05 23.86 -20.46
C GLU A 596 -24.41 24.57 -20.31
N ARG A 597 -24.96 24.65 -19.08
CA ARG A 597 -26.03 25.64 -18.76
C ARG A 597 -25.62 27.09 -19.07
N ARG A 598 -24.32 27.36 -19.25
CA ARG A 598 -23.74 28.66 -19.65
C ARG A 598 -23.91 28.95 -21.15
N ILE A 599 -24.14 27.93 -21.99
CA ILE A 599 -24.23 28.03 -23.45
C ILE A 599 -25.70 27.98 -23.92
N TRP A 600 -26.56 27.23 -23.23
CA TRP A 600 -27.96 27.04 -23.61
C TRP A 600 -28.84 28.30 -23.47
N ASP A 601 -28.54 29.19 -22.50
CA ASP A 601 -29.18 30.51 -22.40
C ASP A 601 -28.72 31.47 -23.52
N TRP A 602 -27.50 31.29 -24.02
CA TRP A 602 -26.93 32.11 -25.09
C TRP A 602 -27.53 31.74 -26.46
N SER A 603 -27.77 30.45 -26.73
CA SER A 603 -28.36 29.99 -28.00
C SER A 603 -29.86 30.32 -28.13
N ARG A 604 -30.63 30.34 -27.04
CA ARG A 604 -32.04 30.78 -27.08
C ARG A 604 -32.20 32.25 -27.43
N HIS A 605 -31.28 33.12 -26.99
CA HIS A 605 -31.30 34.54 -27.35
C HIS A 605 -30.89 34.79 -28.81
N HIS A 606 -30.01 33.97 -29.38
CA HIS A 606 -29.67 34.09 -30.80
C HIS A 606 -30.70 33.48 -31.76
N ASN A 607 -31.39 32.41 -31.38
CA ASN A 607 -32.40 31.81 -32.26
C ASN A 607 -33.70 32.64 -32.35
N LYS A 608 -34.06 33.41 -31.31
CA LYS A 608 -35.24 34.30 -31.38
C LYS A 608 -35.02 35.49 -32.33
N LYS A 609 -33.79 35.98 -32.48
CA LYS A 609 -33.44 37.02 -33.47
C LYS A 609 -33.43 36.54 -34.93
N ARG A 610 -33.32 35.23 -35.18
CA ARG A 610 -33.37 34.68 -36.55
C ARG A 610 -34.79 34.32 -37.01
N SER A 611 -35.73 34.05 -36.11
CA SER A 611 -37.12 33.77 -36.49
C SER A 611 -37.94 35.04 -36.80
N GLU A 612 -37.56 36.21 -36.29
CA GLU A 612 -38.29 37.48 -36.52
C GLU A 612 -37.81 38.26 -37.76
N GLN A 613 -36.72 37.84 -38.42
CA GLN A 613 -36.24 38.45 -39.69
C GLN A 613 -36.69 37.70 -40.96
N GLY A 614 -37.55 36.69 -40.84
CA GLY A 614 -37.97 35.81 -41.95
C GLY A 614 -39.45 35.85 -42.35
N SER A 615 -40.21 36.89 -41.98
CA SER A 615 -41.65 36.93 -42.35
C SER A 615 -42.21 38.34 -42.58
N THR A 616 -41.77 38.99 -43.67
CA THR A 616 -42.60 40.01 -44.36
C THR A 616 -42.37 39.92 -45.86
N THR A 617 -43.03 38.97 -46.52
CA THR A 617 -43.35 39.06 -47.95
C THR A 617 -44.82 39.42 -48.11
N SER A 618 -45.06 40.48 -48.86
CA SER A 618 -46.33 41.12 -49.20
C SER A 618 -47.43 40.17 -49.63
N SER A 619 -48.64 40.38 -49.13
CA SER A 619 -49.89 39.96 -49.79
C SER A 619 -50.82 41.17 -49.96
N TRP A 620 -51.04 41.56 -51.21
CA TRP A 620 -52.07 42.49 -51.64
C TRP A 620 -53.45 41.80 -51.66
N PRO A 621 -54.57 42.50 -51.41
CA PRO A 621 -55.90 41.96 -51.64
C PRO A 621 -56.34 42.27 -53.07
N GLY A 622 -56.68 41.23 -53.83
CA GLY A 622 -57.42 41.37 -55.08
C GLY A 622 -58.92 41.34 -54.83
N GLN A 623 -59.64 42.37 -55.29
CA GLN A 623 -61.07 42.27 -55.53
C GLN A 623 -61.50 43.10 -56.76
N GLN A 624 -62.01 42.35 -57.75
CA GLN A 624 -63.05 42.65 -58.74
C GLN A 624 -62.82 43.61 -59.92
N GLN A 625 -63.09 43.01 -61.09
CA GLN A 625 -63.13 43.51 -62.47
C GLN A 625 -64.28 44.50 -62.72
N SER A 626 -63.97 45.57 -63.47
CA SER A 626 -64.68 45.99 -64.70
C SER A 626 -63.87 47.06 -65.41
#